data_AF-A0A7K1SEL9-F1
#
_entry.id   AF-A0A7K1SEL9-F1
#
_cell.length_a   1.000
_cell.length_b   1.000
_cell.length_c   1.000
_cell.angle_alpha   90.00
_cell.angle_beta   90.00
_cell.angle_gamma   90.00
#
_symmetry.space_group_name_H-M   'P 1'
#
loop_
_entity.id
_entity.type
_entity.pdbx_description
1 polymer ?
#
loop_
_entity_poly.entity_id
_entity_poly.type
_entity_poly.pdbx_seq_one_letter_code
_entity_poly.pdbx_strand_id
1 'polypeptide(L)'
;MSLIYHIVSAADWASQEDSPNYEAVSLQSEGFIHLSQKEQVGATLSRYYTNVPDLLLLHVDTSKLTHDLKYELATNNELFPHLYGPLNKDAVIEIEQLN
;
A
#
# COMPACT_ATOMS: atom_id res chain seq x y z
N MET A 1 -3.72 7.01 -16.26
CA MET A 1 -3.49 6.96 -14.80
C MET A 1 -3.51 5.51 -14.42
N SER A 2 -2.45 5.00 -13.79
CA SER A 2 -2.40 3.62 -13.30
C SER A 2 -2.47 3.66 -11.79
N LEU A 3 -3.48 3.00 -11.21
CA LEU A 3 -3.70 2.94 -9.77
C LEU A 3 -3.17 1.63 -9.21
N ILE A 4 -2.53 1.75 -8.05
CA ILE A 4 -2.16 0.65 -7.18
C ILE A 4 -2.67 0.95 -5.78
N TYR A 5 -2.69 -0.07 -4.93
CA TYR A 5 -3.43 -0.03 -3.67
C TYR A 5 -2.55 -0.44 -2.51
N HIS A 6 -2.65 0.25 -1.40
CA HIS A 6 -2.00 -0.16 -0.15
C HIS A 6 -3.06 -0.33 0.94
N ILE A 7 -3.00 -1.45 1.65
CA ILE A 7 -3.89 -1.73 2.79
C ILE A 7 -3.12 -1.39 4.07
N VAL A 8 -3.72 -0.55 4.91
CA VAL A 8 -3.12 -0.10 6.16
C VAL A 8 -4.20 -0.04 7.25
N SER A 9 -3.83 -0.19 8.52
CA SER A 9 -4.78 0.10 9.60
C SER A 9 -5.03 1.61 9.71
N ALA A 10 -6.24 2.00 10.08
CA ALA A 10 -6.57 3.40 10.31
C ALA A 10 -5.68 4.03 11.40
N ALA A 11 -5.32 3.24 12.42
CA ALA A 11 -4.42 3.66 13.49
C ALA A 11 -3.00 3.94 12.98
N ASP A 12 -2.42 3.05 12.17
CA ASP A 12 -1.06 3.24 11.63
C ASP A 12 -1.01 4.45 10.70
N TRP A 13 -2.02 4.61 9.85
CA TRP A 13 -2.14 5.79 8.98
C TRP A 13 -2.24 7.09 9.78
N ALA A 14 -3.12 7.13 10.79
CA ALA A 14 -3.32 8.30 11.64
C ALA A 14 -2.07 8.66 12.45
N SER A 15 -1.30 7.67 12.91
CA SER A 15 -0.06 7.90 13.67
C SER A 15 1.00 8.70 12.90
N GLN A 16 0.88 8.77 11.57
CA GLN A 16 1.80 9.47 10.69
C GLN A 16 1.14 10.69 10.03
N GLU A 17 0.01 11.20 10.53
CA GLU A 17 -0.80 12.24 9.88
C GLU A 17 -0.03 13.52 9.54
N ASP A 18 0.85 13.97 10.44
CA ASP A 18 1.66 15.19 10.28
C ASP A 18 2.85 15.03 9.33
N SER A 19 3.19 13.79 8.95
CA SER A 19 4.27 13.53 8.00
C SER A 19 3.77 13.65 6.55
N PRO A 20 4.53 14.28 5.63
CA PRO A 20 4.21 14.28 4.20
C PRO A 20 4.38 12.89 3.56
N ASN A 21 5.04 11.98 4.26
CA ASN A 21 5.37 10.63 3.82
C ASN A 21 4.80 9.60 4.80
N TYR A 22 4.36 8.47 4.27
CA TYR A 22 3.98 7.30 5.05
C TYR A 22 5.03 6.20 4.89
N GLU A 23 5.47 5.64 6.01
CA GLU A 23 6.37 4.49 6.06
C GLU A 23 5.61 3.28 6.63
N ALA A 24 5.52 2.22 5.82
CA ALA A 24 5.05 0.92 6.30
C ALA A 24 6.18 0.19 7.03
N VAL A 25 5.84 -0.69 7.97
CA VAL A 25 6.81 -1.55 8.67
C VAL A 25 7.68 -2.35 7.70
N SER A 26 7.09 -2.82 6.58
CA SER A 26 7.80 -3.58 5.55
C SER A 26 8.95 -2.80 4.90
N LEU A 27 8.90 -1.46 4.89
CA LEU A 27 10.00 -0.65 4.36
C LEU A 27 11.27 -0.85 5.19
N GLN A 28 11.13 -0.95 6.51
CA GLN A 28 12.27 -1.14 7.42
C GLN A 28 12.71 -2.61 7.50
N SER A 29 11.77 -3.56 7.45
CA SER A 29 12.09 -4.99 7.56
C SER A 29 12.51 -5.66 6.25
N GLU A 30 11.99 -5.20 5.11
CA GLU A 30 12.16 -5.84 3.79
C GLU A 30 12.75 -4.89 2.73
N GLY A 31 12.74 -3.58 2.99
CA GLY A 31 13.30 -2.57 2.09
C GLY A 31 12.31 -1.98 1.09
N PHE A 32 11.02 -2.35 1.16
CA PHE A 32 9.98 -1.82 0.28
C PHE A 32 8.58 -1.90 0.92
N ILE A 33 7.66 -1.08 0.41
CA ILE A 33 6.23 -1.13 0.78
C ILE A 33 5.50 -2.04 -0.20
N HIS A 34 4.73 -3.00 0.32
CA HIS A 34 3.84 -3.81 -0.50
C HIS A 34 2.62 -3.01 -0.96
N LEU A 35 2.39 -3.01 -2.26
CA LEU A 35 1.15 -2.55 -2.86
C LEU A 35 0.54 -3.71 -3.66
N SER A 36 -0.72 -3.53 -4.06
CA SER A 36 -1.50 -4.47 -4.84
C SER A 36 -2.07 -3.79 -6.07
N GLN A 37 -2.26 -4.53 -7.15
CA GLN A 37 -3.19 -4.14 -8.22
C GLN A 37 -4.64 -4.34 -7.73
N LYS A 38 -5.61 -3.73 -8.43
CA LYS A 38 -7.02 -3.76 -8.02
C LYS A 38 -7.54 -5.18 -7.82
N GLU A 39 -7.22 -6.06 -8.76
CA GLU A 39 -7.65 -7.46 -8.78
C GLU A 39 -7.02 -8.28 -7.65
N GLN A 40 -5.90 -7.81 -7.10
CA GLN A 40 -5.13 -8.47 -6.05
C GLN A 40 -5.60 -8.09 -4.63
N VAL A 41 -6.32 -6.97 -4.48
CA VAL A 41 -6.74 -6.44 -3.17
C VAL A 41 -7.54 -7.47 -2.37
N GLY A 42 -8.55 -8.11 -2.98
CA GLY A 42 -9.42 -9.08 -2.28
C GLY A 42 -8.65 -10.31 -1.76
N ALA A 43 -7.73 -10.84 -2.57
CA ALA A 43 -6.87 -11.95 -2.17
C ALA A 43 -5.86 -11.54 -1.08
N THR A 44 -5.33 -10.31 -1.18
CA THR A 44 -4.42 -9.73 -0.18
C THR A 44 -5.11 -9.58 1.18
N LEU A 45 -6.32 -9.03 1.20
CA LEU A 45 -7.16 -8.91 2.41
C LEU A 45 -7.41 -10.26 3.05
N SER A 46 -7.85 -11.23 2.26
CA SER A 46 -8.14 -12.59 2.75
C SER A 46 -6.89 -13.29 3.31
N ARG A 47 -5.72 -13.06 2.72
CA ARG A 47 -4.47 -13.74 3.12
C ARG A 47 -3.81 -13.13 4.35
N TYR A 48 -3.80 -11.80 4.49
CA TYR A 48 -2.98 -11.12 5.50
C TYR A 48 -3.77 -10.33 6.54
N TYR A 49 -5.01 -9.95 6.22
CA TYR A 49 -5.79 -9.02 7.05
C TYR A 49 -7.08 -9.65 7.60
N THR A 50 -7.17 -10.98 7.62
CA THR A 50 -8.29 -11.69 8.23
C THR A 50 -8.40 -11.34 9.72
N ASN A 51 -9.57 -10.88 10.15
CA ASN A 51 -9.87 -10.40 11.51
C ASN A 51 -9.11 -9.14 11.96
N VAL A 52 -8.54 -8.37 11.03
CA VAL A 52 -7.99 -7.05 11.34
C VAL A 52 -9.09 -6.01 11.11
N PRO A 53 -9.60 -5.34 12.16
CA PRO A 53 -10.61 -4.30 12.00
C PRO A 53 -9.98 -2.99 11.49
N ASP A 54 -10.85 -2.04 11.12
CA ASP A 54 -10.48 -0.65 10.86
C ASP A 54 -9.36 -0.50 9.81
N LEU A 55 -9.55 -1.15 8.66
CA LEU A 55 -8.62 -1.08 7.54
C LEU A 55 -8.99 0.05 6.59
N LEU A 56 -7.96 0.67 6.02
CA LEU A 56 -8.06 1.62 4.93
C LEU A 56 -7.42 1.03 3.69
N LEU A 57 -8.03 1.31 2.54
CA LEU A 57 -7.47 1.10 1.22
C LEU A 57 -7.03 2.45 0.65
N LEU A 58 -5.72 2.65 0.55
CA LEU A 58 -5.14 3.83 -0.08
C LEU A 58 -5.07 3.60 -1.58
N HIS A 59 -5.69 4.48 -2.35
CA HIS A 59 -5.62 4.48 -3.81
C HIS A 59 -4.46 5.39 -4.24
N VAL A 60 -3.43 4.78 -4.83
CA VAL A 60 -2.15 5.45 -5.11
C VAL A 60 -1.99 5.65 -6.61
N ASP A 61 -1.84 6.91 -7.03
CA ASP A 61 -1.51 7.28 -8.41
C ASP A 61 -0.01 7.10 -8.65
N THR A 62 0.32 6.09 -9.45
CA THR A 62 1.71 5.74 -9.80
C THR A 62 2.47 6.88 -10.49
N SER A 63 1.78 7.80 -11.16
CA SER A 63 2.43 8.93 -11.84
C SER A 63 2.94 10.01 -10.89
N LYS A 64 2.53 9.97 -9.62
CA LYS A 64 2.93 10.92 -8.58
C LYS A 64 3.97 10.37 -7.61
N LEU A 65 4.33 9.09 -7.75
CA LEU A 65 5.31 8.47 -6.86
C LEU A 65 6.67 9.13 -7.01
N THR A 66 7.30 9.44 -5.87
CA THR A 66 8.65 10.02 -5.82
C THR A 66 9.76 8.98 -5.69
N HIS A 67 9.40 7.72 -5.44
CA HIS A 67 10.31 6.59 -5.27
C HIS A 67 10.05 5.49 -6.31
N ASP A 68 11.05 4.62 -6.50
CA ASP A 68 11.01 3.58 -7.51
C ASP A 68 9.92 2.54 -7.22
N LEU A 69 9.07 2.31 -8.21
CA LEU A 69 8.07 1.25 -8.22
C LEU A 69 8.56 0.08 -9.08
N LYS A 70 8.62 -1.12 -8.52
CA LYS A 70 8.95 -2.34 -9.28
C LYS A 70 7.84 -3.35 -9.17
N TYR A 71 7.63 -4.11 -10.23
CA TYR A 71 6.69 -5.22 -10.26
C TYR A 71 7.48 -6.52 -10.14
N GLU A 72 7.27 -7.25 -9.06
CA GLU A 72 8.05 -8.45 -8.74
C GLU A 72 7.14 -9.65 -8.49
N LEU A 73 7.64 -10.85 -8.83
CA LEU A 73 6.88 -12.08 -8.65
C LEU A 73 6.76 -12.42 -7.16
N ALA A 74 5.52 -12.54 -6.69
CA ALA A 74 5.21 -13.11 -5.40
C ALA A 74 5.09 -14.64 -5.47
N THR A 75 4.89 -15.28 -4.31
CA THR A 75 4.81 -16.74 -4.19
C THR A 75 3.64 -17.38 -4.96
N ASN A 76 2.67 -16.59 -5.40
CA ASN A 76 1.53 -17.01 -6.21
C ASN A 76 1.76 -16.82 -7.73
N ASN A 77 2.99 -16.56 -8.16
CA ASN A 77 3.36 -16.30 -9.57
C ASN A 77 2.69 -15.05 -10.18
N GLU A 78 2.17 -14.15 -9.36
CA GLU A 78 1.65 -12.86 -9.80
C GLU A 78 2.65 -11.75 -9.53
N LEU A 79 2.62 -10.69 -10.35
CA LEU A 79 3.43 -9.50 -10.16
C LEU A 79 2.74 -8.56 -9.17
N PHE A 80 3.42 -8.25 -8.06
CA PHE A 80 2.99 -7.26 -7.09
C PHE A 80 3.83 -5.98 -7.21
N PRO A 81 3.21 -4.79 -7.13
CA PRO A 81 3.92 -3.53 -7.06
C PRO A 81 4.60 -3.35 -5.69
N HIS A 82 5.91 -3.11 -5.70
CA HIS A 82 6.73 -2.81 -4.54
C HIS A 82 7.35 -1.42 -4.68
N LEU A 83 7.10 -0.56 -3.69
CA LEU A 83 7.65 0.80 -3.65
C LEU A 83 8.92 0.81 -2.79
N TYR A 84 10.06 1.15 -3.39
CA TYR A 84 11.37 1.19 -2.72
C TYR A 84 11.63 2.55 -2.08
N GLY A 85 10.82 2.87 -1.08
CA GLY A 85 10.91 4.11 -0.32
C GLY A 85 9.60 4.44 0.38
N PRO A 86 9.57 5.54 1.15
CA PRO A 86 8.34 6.04 1.75
C PRO A 86 7.30 6.40 0.68
N LEU A 87 6.03 6.16 0.98
CA LEU A 87 4.91 6.60 0.16
C LEU A 87 4.63 8.08 0.41
N ASN A 88 4.86 8.91 -0.60
CA ASN A 88 4.47 10.32 -0.55
C ASN A 88 2.94 10.47 -0.57
N LYS A 89 2.38 11.20 0.40
CA LYS A 89 0.93 11.26 0.61
C LYS A 89 0.16 11.95 -0.51
N ASP A 90 0.79 12.84 -1.28
CA ASP A 90 0.20 13.47 -2.46
C ASP A 90 -0.02 12.49 -3.63
N ALA A 91 0.63 11.32 -3.60
CA ALA A 91 0.32 10.20 -4.49
C ALA A 91 -0.96 9.45 -4.07
N VAL A 92 -1.42 9.57 -2.83
CA VAL A 92 -2.68 9.00 -2.36
C VAL A 92 -3.82 9.93 -2.79
N ILE A 93 -4.61 9.50 -3.75
CA ILE A 93 -5.68 10.33 -4.34
C ILE A 93 -7.06 10.05 -3.74
N GLU A 94 -7.23 8.90 -3.10
CA GLU A 94 -8.45 8.47 -2.44
C GLU A 94 -8.11 7.51 -1.30
N ILE A 95 -8.91 7.57 -0.23
CA ILE A 95 -8.82 6.68 0.93
C ILE A 95 -10.21 6.08 1.13
N GLU A 96 -10.31 4.77 1.04
CA GLU A 96 -11.54 4.02 1.20
C GLU A 96 -11.49 3.22 2.52
N GLN A 97 -12.55 3.27 3.31
CA GLN A 97 -12.66 2.46 4.52
C GLN A 97 -13.17 1.06 4.16
N LEU A 98 -12.43 0.04 4.57
CA LEU A 98 -12.78 -1.36 4.38
C LEU A 98 -13.56 -1.86 5.61
N ASN A 99 -14.86 -2.08 5.44
CA ASN A 99 -15.79 -2.56 6.46
C ASN A 99 -16.00 -4.08 6.39
#